data_AF-A0A9C8ZG92-F1
#
_entry.id   AF-A0A9C8ZG92-F1
#
_cell.length_a   1.000
_cell.length_b   1.000
_cell.length_c   1.000
_cell.angle_alpha   90.00
_cell.angle_beta   90.00
_cell.angle_gamma   90.00
#
_symmetry.space_group_name_H-M   'P 1'
#
loop_
_entity.id
_entity.type
_entity.pdbx_description
1 polymer ?
#
loop_
_entity_poly.entity_id
_entity_poly.type
_entity_poly.pdbx_seq_one_letter_code
_entity_poly.pdbx_strand_id
1 'polypeptide(L)' 'MKLDKLERALRHMPNKALIKFVKRCVCRTLPGAPKTEAEAREALDMVYVECSRRGKERLYDTAYASVVHHPERCDI' A
#
# COMPACT_ATOMS: atom_id res chain seq x y z
N MET A 1 8.61 -10.60 -5.09
CA MET A 1 9.20 -10.18 -3.77
C MET A 1 8.96 -11.31 -2.74
N LYS A 2 9.84 -11.64 -1.76
CA LYS A 2 9.50 -12.69 -0.77
C LYS A 2 8.47 -12.14 0.23
N LEU A 3 7.20 -12.55 0.11
CA LEU A 3 6.06 -12.08 0.91
C LEU A 3 6.36 -12.13 2.42
N ASP A 4 7.04 -13.16 2.90
CA ASP A 4 7.45 -13.28 4.32
C ASP A 4 8.28 -12.10 4.83
N LYS A 5 9.12 -11.50 3.97
CA LYS A 5 9.93 -10.33 4.34
C LYS A 5 9.05 -9.09 4.43
N LEU A 6 8.06 -8.97 3.53
CA LEU A 6 7.12 -7.86 3.55
C LEU A 6 6.23 -7.94 4.80
N GLU A 7 5.70 -9.12 5.13
CA GLU A 7 4.88 -9.32 6.31
C GLU A 7 5.61 -8.92 7.61
N ARG A 8 6.86 -9.40 7.77
CA ARG A 8 7.70 -9.03 8.92
C ARG A 8 7.96 -7.53 8.96
N ALA A 9 8.27 -6.92 7.82
CA ALA A 9 8.51 -5.48 7.74
C ALA A 9 7.25 -4.69 8.11
N LEU A 10 6.07 -5.10 7.63
CA LEU A 10 4.79 -4.47 7.92
C LEU A 10 4.51 -4.48 9.42
N ARG A 11 4.68 -5.62 10.10
CA ARG A 11 4.48 -5.77 11.56
C ARG A 11 5.29 -4.80 12.42
N HIS A 12 6.46 -4.38 11.98
CA HIS A 12 7.32 -3.44 12.70
C HIS A 12 7.24 -2.00 12.15
N MET A 13 6.51 -1.78 11.05
CA MET A 13 6.43 -0.48 10.41
C MET A 13 5.57 0.49 11.23
N PRO A 14 6.06 1.72 11.53
CA PRO A 14 5.24 2.73 12.19
C PRO A 14 4.13 3.22 11.27
N ASN A 15 2.99 3.64 11.84
CA ASN A 15 1.79 4.04 11.07
C ASN A 15 2.09 5.11 9.99
N LYS A 16 2.97 6.07 10.27
CA LYS A 16 3.37 7.09 9.29
C LYS A 16 4.06 6.50 8.06
N ALA A 17 4.89 5.47 8.26
CA ALA A 17 5.53 4.74 7.18
C ALA A 17 4.54 3.81 6.46
N LEU A 18 3.61 3.19 7.20
CA LEU A 18 2.55 2.36 6.64
C LEU A 18 1.68 3.14 5.64
N ILE A 19 1.27 4.35 6.00
CA ILE A 19 0.49 5.24 5.10
C ILE A 19 1.28 5.57 3.82
N LYS A 20 2.58 5.89 3.93
CA LYS A 20 3.43 6.15 2.76
C LYS A 20 3.57 4.91 1.89
N PHE A 21 3.64 3.73 2.52
CA PHE A 21 3.74 2.47 1.82
C PHE A 21 2.45 2.13 1.06
N VAL A 22 1.27 2.30 1.69
CA VAL A 22 -0.04 2.19 1.01
C VAL A 22 -0.05 3.07 -0.23
N LYS A 23 0.28 4.37 -0.10
CA LYS A 23 0.26 5.29 -1.24
C LYS A 23 1.14 4.81 -2.40
N ARG A 24 2.37 4.37 -2.10
CA ARG A 24 3.29 3.82 -3.12
C ARG A 24 2.75 2.56 -3.78
N CYS A 25 2.14 1.66 -3.01
CA CYS A 25 1.55 0.43 -3.56
C CYS A 25 0.35 0.75 -4.46
N VAL A 26 -0.54 1.65 -4.05
CA VAL A 26 -1.69 2.06 -4.88
C VAL A 26 -1.22 2.74 -6.16
N CYS A 27 -0.22 3.62 -6.08
CA CYS A 27 0.37 4.24 -7.28
C CYS A 27 0.88 3.18 -8.28
N ARG A 28 1.52 2.11 -7.81
CA ARG A 28 2.01 1.01 -8.65
C ARG A 28 0.91 0.12 -9.23
N THR A 29 -0.32 0.22 -8.73
CA THR A 29 -1.48 -0.45 -9.34
C THR A 29 -2.18 0.40 -10.40
N LEU A 30 -1.77 1.66 -10.61
CA LEU A 30 -2.37 2.51 -11.62
C LEU A 30 -1.93 2.13 -13.04
N PRO A 31 -2.80 2.33 -14.06
CA PRO A 31 -2.46 2.09 -15.45
C PRO A 31 -1.21 2.89 -15.88
N GLY A 32 -0.26 2.22 -16.55
CA GLY A 32 0.99 2.83 -16.99
C GLY A 32 2.19 2.62 -16.05
N ALA A 33 2.00 1.97 -14.90
CA ALA A 33 3.10 1.61 -14.02
C ALA A 33 4.03 0.54 -14.66
N PRO A 34 5.38 0.69 -14.61
CA PRO A 34 6.29 -0.01 -15.51
C PRO A 34 6.40 -1.53 -15.35
N LYS A 35 5.94 -2.11 -14.24
CA LYS A 35 6.00 -3.55 -13.96
C LYS A 35 5.33 -3.85 -12.62
N THR A 36 4.48 -4.88 -12.64
CA THR A 36 3.94 -5.62 -11.47
C THR A 36 2.70 -5.07 -10.76
N GLU A 37 1.67 -4.71 -11.53
CA GLU A 37 0.31 -4.51 -11.00
C GLU A 37 -0.14 -5.69 -10.11
N ALA A 38 0.15 -6.93 -10.50
CA ALA A 38 -0.15 -8.13 -9.70
C ALA A 38 0.59 -8.18 -8.36
N GLU A 39 1.92 -7.93 -8.33
CA GLU A 39 2.67 -7.90 -7.07
C GLU A 39 2.27 -6.68 -6.21
N ALA A 40 1.90 -5.57 -6.84
CA ALA A 40 1.44 -4.38 -6.14
C ALA A 40 0.07 -4.61 -5.48
N ARG A 41 -0.85 -5.33 -6.16
CA ARG A 41 -2.13 -5.77 -5.59
C ARG A 41 -1.92 -6.72 -4.41
N GLU A 42 -1.07 -7.72 -4.56
CA GLU A 42 -0.75 -8.65 -3.47
C GLU A 42 -0.13 -7.94 -2.26
N ALA A 43 0.76 -6.96 -2.51
CA ALA A 43 1.29 -6.12 -1.45
C ALA A 43 0.21 -5.25 -0.78
N LEU A 44 -0.78 -4.74 -1.53
CA LEU A 44 -1.92 -4.00 -0.95
C LEU A 44 -2.77 -4.89 -0.06
N ASP A 45 -3.04 -6.12 -0.46
CA ASP A 45 -3.82 -7.08 0.34
C ASP A 45 -3.12 -7.35 1.69
N MET A 46 -1.81 -7.58 1.67
CA MET A 46 -1.03 -7.75 2.90
C MET A 46 -1.06 -6.52 3.81
N VAL A 47 -0.98 -5.32 3.22
CA VAL A 47 -1.03 -4.07 3.96
C VAL A 47 -2.42 -3.84 4.55
N TYR A 48 -3.47 -4.17 3.81
CA TYR A 48 -4.85 -4.11 4.29
C TYR A 48 -5.05 -5.03 5.50
N VAL A 49 -4.59 -6.28 5.42
CA VAL A 49 -4.65 -7.24 6.53
C VAL A 49 -3.93 -6.69 7.77
N GLU A 50 -2.74 -6.12 7.61
CA GLU A 50 -2.00 -5.54 8.74
C GLU A 50 -2.67 -4.28 9.30
N CYS A 51 -3.26 -3.43 8.45
CA CYS A 51 -4.05 -2.29 8.88
C CYS A 51 -5.27 -2.72 9.69
N SER A 52 -6.01 -3.74 9.23
CA SER A 52 -7.17 -4.27 9.95
C SER A 52 -6.78 -4.91 11.28
N ARG A 53 -5.68 -5.69 11.31
CA ARG A 53 -5.12 -6.26 12.54
C ARG A 53 -4.80 -5.21 13.62
N ARG A 54 -4.52 -3.96 13.21
CA ARG A 54 -4.22 -2.83 14.10
C ARG A 54 -5.41 -1.92 14.39
N GLY A 55 -6.61 -2.19 13.84
CA GLY A 55 -7.76 -1.30 13.88
C GLY A 55 -7.51 0.02 13.15
N LYS A 56 -6.82 -0.03 12.02
CA LYS A 56 -6.40 1.12 11.20
C LYS A 56 -6.92 1.03 9.77
N GLU A 57 -8.04 0.34 9.52
CA GLU A 57 -8.66 0.28 8.18
C GLU A 57 -8.87 1.68 7.59
N ARG A 58 -9.36 2.62 8.40
CA ARG A 58 -9.58 4.01 7.97
C ARG A 58 -8.31 4.71 7.45
N LEU A 59 -7.13 4.36 7.94
CA LEU A 59 -5.86 4.91 7.42
C LEU A 59 -5.57 4.37 6.02
N TYR A 60 -5.82 3.08 5.80
CA TYR A 60 -5.70 2.46 4.50
C TYR A 60 -6.68 3.11 3.52
N ASP A 61 -7.96 3.18 3.87
CA ASP A 61 -9.01 3.75 3.00
C ASP A 61 -8.72 5.20 2.62
N THR A 62 -8.29 6.01 3.59
CA THR A 62 -7.96 7.42 3.33
C THR A 62 -6.75 7.55 2.40
N ALA A 63 -5.72 6.72 2.59
CA ALA A 63 -4.55 6.72 1.75
C ALA A 63 -4.87 6.24 0.33
N TYR A 64 -5.70 5.21 0.21
CA TYR A 64 -6.17 4.65 -1.06
C TYR A 64 -7.00 5.67 -1.83
N ALA A 65 -8.05 6.23 -1.21
CA ALA A 65 -8.89 7.26 -1.80
C ALA A 65 -8.07 8.49 -2.21
N SER A 66 -7.12 8.92 -1.38
CA SER A 66 -6.24 10.05 -1.68
C SER A 66 -5.41 9.84 -2.96
N VAL A 67 -5.05 8.61 -3.30
CA VAL A 67 -4.29 8.31 -4.52
C VAL A 67 -5.21 8.13 -5.71
N VAL A 68 -6.33 7.42 -5.54
CA VAL A 68 -7.31 7.19 -6.62
C VAL A 68 -7.95 8.49 -7.10
N HIS A 69 -8.21 9.44 -6.20
CA HIS A 69 -8.73 10.77 -6.56
C HIS A 69 -7.67 11.73 -7.10
N HIS A 70 -6.39 11.46 -6.84
CA HIS A 70 -5.27 12.29 -7.26
C HIS A 70 -4.11 11.46 -7.84
N PRO A 71 -4.35 10.70 -8.92
CA PRO A 71 -3.32 9.83 -9.50
C PRO A 71 -2.11 10.63 -10.01
N GLU A 72 -2.27 11.91 -10.34
CA GLU A 72 -1.21 12.83 -10.74
C GLU A 72 -0.16 13.08 -9.64
N ARG A 73 -0.48 12.76 -8.38
CA ARG A 73 0.43 12.94 -7.24
C ARG A 73 1.29 11.71 -6.96
N CYS A 74 1.18 10.69 -7.82
CA CYS A 74 2.04 9.53 -7.79
C CYS A 74 3.39 9.87 -8.42
N ASP A 75 4.38 10.23 -7.60
CA ASP A 75 5.79 10.24 -7.99
C ASP A 75 6.31 8.79 -8.08
N ILE A 76 6.05 8.11 -9.22
CA ILE A 76 6.55 6.76 -9.50
C ILE A 76 7.76 6.81 -10.42
#